data_AF-A0A7W3WIZ1-F1
#
_entry.id   AF-A0A7W3WIZ1-F1
#
_cell.length_a   1.000
_cell.length_b   1.000
_cell.length_c   1.000
_cell.angle_alpha   90.00
_cell.angle_beta   90.00
_cell.angle_gamma   90.00
#
_symmetry.space_group_name_H-M   'P 1'
#
loop_
_entity.id
_entity.type
_entity.pdbx_description
1 polymer ?
#
loop_
_entity_poly.entity_id
_entity_poly.type
_entity_poly.pdbx_seq_one_letter_code
_entity_poly.pdbx_strand_id
1 'polypeptide(L)'
;MSGNWERSDRAKRLPPGWKRIRARILARDPVCALCGVRPSTHCDHIHAKTDDHSDTGLQGVCGPCHDAKSSREGNAAPRTRPGRRRPPEPHPGMR
;
A
#
# COMPACT_ATOMS: atom_id res chain seq x y z
N MET A 1 4.38 9.72 17.90
CA MET A 1 4.14 8.80 16.76
C MET A 1 4.66 9.46 15.49
N SER A 2 5.92 9.21 15.13
CA SER A 2 6.58 9.85 13.99
C SER A 2 6.39 9.04 12.72
N GLY A 3 5.48 9.49 11.87
CA GLY A 3 5.31 9.00 10.51
C GLY A 3 4.26 9.84 9.82
N ASN A 4 4.53 10.29 8.59
CA ASN A 4 3.67 11.19 7.81
C ASN A 4 2.34 10.54 7.35
N TRP A 5 1.80 9.60 8.13
CA TRP A 5 0.54 8.89 7.90
C TRP A 5 -0.67 9.84 7.96
N GLU A 6 -0.62 10.86 8.82
CA GLU A 6 -1.67 11.88 8.95
C GLU A 6 -1.87 12.70 7.65
N ARG A 7 -0.83 12.83 6.83
CA ARG A 7 -0.91 13.47 5.51
C ARG A 7 -1.09 12.47 4.37
N SER A 8 -1.35 11.19 4.66
CA SER A 8 -1.58 10.20 3.61
C SER A 8 -2.95 10.44 2.96
N ASP A 9 -2.92 10.80 1.69
CA ASP A 9 -4.10 10.95 0.84
C ASP A 9 -4.53 9.62 0.18
N ARG A 10 -3.84 8.50 0.49
CA ARG A 10 -4.13 7.18 -0.10
C ARG A 10 -5.58 6.76 0.10
N ALA A 11 -6.14 6.99 1.28
CA ALA A 11 -7.55 6.68 1.55
C ALA A 11 -8.51 7.61 0.79
N LYS A 12 -8.09 8.86 0.51
CA LYS A 12 -8.90 9.85 -0.21
C LYS A 12 -8.95 9.58 -1.72
N ARG A 13 -7.97 8.87 -2.28
CA ARG A 13 -7.93 8.50 -3.71
C ARG A 13 -8.82 7.32 -4.08
N LEU A 14 -9.36 6.60 -3.09
CA LEU A 14 -10.26 5.49 -3.35
C LEU A 14 -11.58 5.99 -3.94
N PRO A 15 -12.15 5.30 -4.94
CA PRO A 15 -13.37 5.73 -5.59
C PRO A 15 -14.57 5.50 -4.66
N PRO A 16 -15.66 6.25 -4.86
CA PRO A 16 -16.92 5.95 -4.19
C PRO A 16 -17.33 4.50 -4.49
N GLY A 17 -17.77 3.77 -3.45
CA GLY A 17 -18.17 2.37 -3.60
C GLY A 17 -17.02 1.35 -3.56
N TRP A 18 -15.82 1.72 -3.11
CA TRP A 18 -14.68 0.81 -2.95
C TRP A 18 -15.02 -0.53 -2.29
N LYS A 19 -15.89 -0.56 -1.27
CA LYS A 19 -16.32 -1.81 -0.63
C LYS A 19 -16.96 -2.81 -1.61
N ARG A 20 -17.75 -2.31 -2.58
CA ARG A 20 -18.40 -3.12 -3.63
C ARG A 20 -17.38 -3.64 -4.63
N ILE A 21 -16.45 -2.79 -5.05
CA ILE A 21 -15.34 -3.18 -5.95
C ILE A 21 -14.51 -4.27 -5.28
N ARG A 22 -14.06 -4.03 -4.04
CA ARG A 22 -13.30 -5.01 -3.25
C ARG A 22 -14.03 -6.36 -3.12
N ALA A 23 -15.32 -6.35 -2.82
CA ALA A 23 -16.11 -7.58 -2.71
C ALA A 23 -16.17 -8.34 -4.05
N ARG A 24 -16.35 -7.62 -5.17
CA ARG A 24 -16.35 -8.21 -6.52
C ARG A 24 -15.01 -8.86 -6.86
N ILE A 25 -13.89 -8.16 -6.62
CA ILE A 25 -12.56 -8.68 -6.91
C ILE A 25 -12.26 -9.93 -6.07
N LEU A 26 -12.59 -9.92 -4.78
CA LEU A 26 -12.38 -11.09 -3.93
C LEU A 26 -13.28 -12.27 -4.30
N ALA A 27 -14.48 -12.01 -4.84
CA ALA A 27 -15.35 -13.07 -5.35
C ALA A 27 -14.84 -13.63 -6.69
N ARG A 28 -14.27 -12.78 -7.56
CA ARG A 28 -13.64 -13.19 -8.83
C ARG A 28 -12.37 -14.00 -8.60
N ASP A 29 -11.54 -13.57 -7.66
CA ASP A 29 -10.24 -14.15 -7.36
C ASP A 29 -10.25 -14.82 -5.97
N PRO A 30 -10.95 -15.96 -5.78
CA PRO A 30 -11.06 -16.59 -4.46
C PRO A 30 -9.71 -17.13 -3.96
N VAL A 31 -8.80 -17.45 -4.87
CA VAL A 31 -7.43 -17.90 -4.58
C VAL A 31 -6.45 -16.79 -4.98
N CYS A 32 -5.39 -16.62 -4.18
CA CYS A 32 -4.41 -15.57 -4.36
C CYS A 32 -3.77 -15.63 -5.75
N ALA A 33 -3.90 -14.57 -6.53
CA ALA A 33 -3.34 -14.46 -7.88
C ALA A 33 -1.81 -14.53 -7.92
N LEU A 34 -1.12 -14.18 -6.82
CA LEU A 34 0.34 -14.17 -6.75
C LEU A 34 0.96 -15.54 -6.41
N CYS A 35 0.30 -16.36 -5.59
CA CYS A 35 0.87 -17.63 -5.14
C CYS A 35 0.06 -18.86 -5.55
N GLY A 36 -1.20 -18.70 -5.95
CA GLY A 36 -2.07 -19.80 -6.40
C GLY A 36 -2.49 -20.81 -5.33
N VAL A 37 -2.09 -20.61 -4.06
CA VAL A 37 -2.29 -21.61 -2.99
C VAL A 37 -3.24 -21.15 -1.90
N ARG A 38 -3.10 -19.89 -1.45
CA ARG A 38 -3.85 -19.37 -0.28
C ARG A 38 -5.09 -18.60 -0.71
N PRO A 39 -6.15 -18.55 0.11
CA PRO A 39 -7.32 -17.75 -0.20
C PRO A 39 -6.97 -16.26 -0.25
N SER A 40 -7.62 -15.54 -1.17
CA SER A 40 -7.50 -14.08 -1.26
C SER A 40 -8.24 -13.42 -0.10
N THR A 41 -7.56 -12.52 0.59
CA THR A 41 -8.14 -11.74 1.71
C THR A 41 -8.03 -10.23 1.49
N HIS A 42 -7.18 -9.83 0.55
CA HIS A 42 -6.88 -8.45 0.21
C HIS A 42 -7.13 -8.20 -1.29
N CYS A 43 -7.62 -7.01 -1.60
CA CYS A 43 -7.73 -6.52 -2.98
C CYS A 43 -6.56 -5.56 -3.19
N ASP A 44 -5.75 -5.85 -4.19
CA ASP A 44 -4.47 -5.21 -4.44
C ASP A 44 -4.38 -4.70 -5.88
N HIS A 45 -3.75 -3.56 -6.09
CA HIS A 45 -3.55 -2.99 -7.43
C HIS A 45 -2.44 -3.76 -8.13
N ILE A 46 -2.66 -4.30 -9.33
CA ILE A 46 -1.63 -5.05 -10.07
C ILE A 46 -0.35 -4.23 -10.25
N HIS A 47 -0.52 -2.96 -10.62
CA HIS A 47 0.57 -2.00 -10.75
C HIS A 47 0.62 -1.05 -9.55
N ALA A 48 1.82 -0.82 -9.02
CA ALA A 48 2.03 0.04 -7.86
C ALA A 48 1.63 1.49 -8.14
N LYS A 49 0.98 2.15 -7.17
CA LYS A 49 0.63 3.59 -7.22
C LYS A 49 -0.20 4.01 -8.45
N THR A 50 -0.91 3.08 -9.07
CA THR A 50 -1.97 3.43 -10.02
C THR A 50 -3.28 3.63 -9.26
N ASP A 51 -4.06 4.62 -9.65
CA ASP A 51 -5.45 4.77 -9.19
C ASP A 51 -6.42 4.01 -10.14
N ASP A 52 -5.92 2.91 -10.72
CA ASP A 52 -6.69 2.05 -11.62
C ASP A 52 -7.52 1.06 -10.80
N HIS A 53 -8.74 1.49 -10.51
CA HIS A 53 -9.72 0.70 -9.75
C HIS A 53 -10.63 -0.14 -10.66
N SER A 54 -10.22 -0.36 -11.92
CA SER A 54 -10.91 -1.28 -12.83
C SER A 54 -10.74 -2.73 -12.38
N ASP A 55 -11.62 -3.61 -12.87
CA ASP A 55 -11.48 -5.04 -12.63
C ASP A 55 -10.13 -5.56 -13.16
N THR A 56 -9.60 -5.05 -14.27
CA THR A 56 -8.29 -5.45 -14.80
C THR A 56 -7.10 -4.86 -14.05
N GLY A 57 -7.28 -3.76 -13.34
CA GLY A 57 -6.25 -3.11 -12.54
C GLY A 57 -6.08 -3.70 -11.14
N LEU A 58 -7.04 -4.52 -10.69
CA LEU A 58 -7.11 -5.08 -9.35
C LEU A 58 -6.99 -6.61 -9.36
N GLN A 59 -6.45 -7.18 -8.28
CA GLN A 59 -6.33 -8.62 -8.07
C GLN A 59 -6.60 -9.02 -6.62
N GLY A 60 -7.14 -10.22 -6.42
CA GLY A 60 -7.24 -10.86 -5.11
C GLY A 60 -5.92 -11.48 -4.69
N VAL A 61 -5.45 -11.14 -3.49
CA VAL A 61 -4.20 -11.65 -2.92
C VAL A 61 -4.34 -12.05 -1.45
N CYS A 62 -3.52 -13.00 -1.02
CA CYS A 62 -3.42 -13.38 0.39
C CYS A 62 -2.52 -12.40 1.16
N GLY A 63 -2.70 -12.32 2.48
CA GLY A 63 -1.98 -11.38 3.35
C GLY A 63 -0.46 -11.39 3.17
N PRO A 64 0.24 -12.54 3.27
CA PRO A 64 1.70 -12.51 3.19
C PRO A 64 2.25 -12.12 1.81
N CYS A 65 1.51 -12.42 0.72
CA CYS A 65 1.90 -11.96 -0.62
C CYS A 65 1.66 -10.45 -0.80
N HIS A 66 0.56 -9.94 -0.24
CA HIS A 66 0.27 -8.52 -0.19
C HIS A 66 1.36 -7.74 0.56
N ASP A 67 1.78 -8.23 1.73
CA ASP A 67 2.80 -7.59 2.56
C ASP A 67 4.17 -7.61 1.87
N ALA A 68 4.54 -8.74 1.26
CA ALA A 68 5.79 -8.87 0.50
C ALA A 68 5.83 -7.89 -0.68
N LYS A 69 4.72 -7.76 -1.41
CA LYS A 69 4.59 -6.81 -2.52
C LYS A 69 4.66 -5.36 -2.02
N SER A 70 3.88 -5.00 -1.01
CA SER A 70 3.89 -3.66 -0.40
C SER A 70 5.28 -3.25 0.06
N SER A 71 6.03 -4.17 0.67
CA SER A 71 7.42 -3.96 1.08
C SER A 71 8.33 -3.69 -0.12
N ARG A 72 8.25 -4.52 -1.17
CA ARG A 72 9.03 -4.35 -2.40
C ARG A 72 8.77 -3.00 -3.06
N GLU A 73 7.50 -2.58 -3.15
CA GLU A 73 7.10 -1.28 -3.72
C GLU A 73 7.57 -0.10 -2.87
N GLY A 74 7.46 -0.21 -1.55
CA GLY A 74 7.96 0.80 -0.62
C GLY A 74 9.48 0.96 -0.67
N ASN A 75 10.21 -0.12 -0.96
CA ASN A 75 11.66 -0.11 -1.14
C ASN A 75 12.08 0.43 -2.51
N ALA A 76 11.29 0.15 -3.57
CA ALA A 76 11.53 0.67 -4.91
C ALA A 76 11.16 2.16 -5.06
N ALA A 77 10.31 2.70 -4.18
CA ALA A 77 9.97 4.11 -4.20
C ALA A 77 11.21 4.98 -3.96
N PRO A 78 11.34 6.14 -4.66
CA PRO A 78 12.43 7.08 -4.40
C PRO A 78 12.42 7.49 -2.93
N ARG A 79 13.52 7.27 -2.23
CA ARG A 79 13.68 7.70 -0.84
C ARG A 79 14.77 8.76 -0.80
N THR A 80 14.46 9.91 -0.20
CA THR A 80 15.51 10.76 0.35
C THR A 80 16.15 9.96 1.47
N ARG A 81 17.34 9.40 1.24
CA ARG A 81 18.06 8.67 2.29
C ARG A 81 18.41 9.69 3.36
N PRO A 82 17.91 9.56 4.61
CA PRO A 82 18.39 10.41 5.68
C PRO A 82 19.91 10.22 5.79
N GLY A 83 20.63 11.31 6.03
CA GLY A 83 22.07 11.23 6.26
C GLY A 83 22.40 10.26 7.39
N ARG A 84 23.59 9.65 7.36
CA ARG A 84 24.03 8.73 8.44
C ARG A 84 24.07 9.41 9.81
N ARG A 85 24.29 10.72 9.84
CA ARG A 85 24.29 11.53 11.07
C ARG A 85 22.89 12.03 11.36
N ARG A 86 22.41 11.80 12.58
CA ARG A 86 21.22 12.47 13.13
C ARG A 86 21.51 13.99 13.15
N PRO A 87 20.61 14.85 12.65
CA PRO A 87 20.74 16.29 12.82
C PRO A 87 20.88 16.65 14.31
N PRO A 88 21.68 17.67 14.67
CA PRO A 88 21.79 18.12 16.06
C PRO A 88 20.42 18.55 16.58
N GLU A 89 20.12 18.20 17.83
CA GLU A 89 18.85 18.59 18.46
C GLU A 89 18.87 20.10 18.76
N PRO A 90 17.80 20.84 18.44
CA PRO A 90 17.71 22.24 18.84
C PRO A 90 17.65 22.32 20.36
N HIS A 91 18.61 23.04 20.96
CA HIS A 91 18.67 23.21 22.40
C HIS A 91 17.45 24.02 22.90
N PRO A 92 16.77 23.59 23.97
CA PRO A 92 15.51 24.21 24.43
C PRO A 92 15.65 25.68 24.89
N GLY A 93 16.87 26.19 25.05
CA GLY A 93 17.18 27.56 25.45
C GLY A 93 17.53 28.52 24.31
N MET A 94 17.56 28.07 23.05
CA MET A 94 17.78 28.94 21.89
C MET A 94 16.46 29.12 21.12
N ARG A 95 15.72 30.18 21.46
CA ARG A 95 14.63 30.74 20.65
C ARG A 95 15.07 32.07 20.09
#